data_AF-A0A935YXC2-F1
#
_entry.id   AF-A0A935YXC2-F1
#
_cell.length_a   1.000
_cell.length_b   1.000
_cell.length_c   1.000
_cell.angle_alpha   90.00
_cell.angle_beta   90.00
_cell.angle_gamma   90.00
#
_symmetry.space_group_name_H-M   'P 1'
#
loop_
_entity.id
_entity.type
_entity.pdbx_description
1 polymer ?
#
loop_
_entity_poly.entity_id
_entity_poly.type
_entity_poly.pdbx_seq_one_letter_code
_entity_poly.pdbx_strand_id
1 'polypeptide(L)'
;MSLESVLTFFRAARDDAGLLARYDQRTLSELVFHAKNDGFDFSAWDLAEVSGRIEASVILAKDRDPFDGSARLWRRMWGRYHLGYLVEQVRRHSDDELTALIATRQEAAS
;
A
#
# COMPACT_ATOMS: atom_id res chain seq x y z
N MET A 1 -13.45 0.32 -9.03
CA MET A 1 -12.63 1.07 -8.06
C MET A 1 -12.85 0.45 -6.69
N SER A 2 -11.84 -0.21 -6.13
CA SER A 2 -11.95 -0.90 -4.84
C SER A 2 -10.62 -1.00 -4.09
N LEU A 3 -10.68 -1.13 -2.75
CA LEU A 3 -9.51 -1.42 -1.89
C LEU A 3 -8.87 -2.78 -2.24
N GLU A 4 -9.68 -3.76 -2.65
CA GLU A 4 -9.22 -5.08 -3.10
C GLU A 4 -8.33 -4.98 -4.35
N SER A 5 -8.65 -4.08 -5.28
CA SER A 5 -7.85 -3.86 -6.48
C SER A 5 -6.48 -3.25 -6.13
N VAL A 6 -6.43 -2.37 -5.13
CA VAL A 6 -5.17 -1.83 -4.60
C VAL A 6 -4.31 -2.93 -3.96
N LEU A 7 -4.91 -3.81 -3.15
CA LEU A 7 -4.16 -4.94 -2.58
C LEU A 7 -3.64 -5.89 -3.65
N THR A 8 -4.46 -6.18 -4.67
CA THR A 8 -4.03 -7.00 -5.81
C THR A 8 -2.85 -6.36 -6.53
N PHE A 9 -2.89 -5.05 -6.75
CA PHE A 9 -1.77 -4.29 -7.30
C PHE A 9 -0.52 -4.35 -6.42
N PHE A 10 -0.64 -4.14 -5.11
CA PHE A 10 0.50 -4.21 -4.20
C PHE A 10 1.12 -5.61 -4.11
N ARG A 11 0.31 -6.67 -4.13
CA ARG A 11 0.82 -8.06 -4.21
C ARG A 11 1.55 -8.30 -5.52
N ALA A 12 0.98 -7.87 -6.64
CA ALA A 12 1.64 -7.98 -7.95
C ALA A 12 2.98 -7.21 -7.96
N ALA A 13 3.02 -5.98 -7.44
CA ALA A 13 4.26 -5.20 -7.35
C ALA A 13 5.27 -5.76 -6.35
N ARG A 14 4.81 -6.45 -5.29
CA ARG A 14 5.65 -7.17 -4.34
C ARG A 14 6.40 -8.31 -5.03
N ASP A 15 5.69 -9.05 -5.87
CA ASP A 15 6.14 -10.33 -6.43
C ASP A 15 6.80 -10.16 -7.83
N ASP A 16 6.56 -9.03 -8.52
CA ASP A 16 7.16 -8.68 -9.80
C ASP A 16 7.96 -7.36 -9.72
N ALA A 17 9.29 -7.48 -9.69
CA ALA A 17 10.21 -6.35 -9.66
C ALA A 17 10.16 -5.48 -10.95
N GLY A 18 9.80 -6.08 -12.10
CA GLY A 18 9.62 -5.36 -13.36
C GLY A 18 8.37 -4.49 -13.34
N LEU A 19 7.28 -4.99 -12.74
CA LEU A 19 6.08 -4.20 -12.47
C LEU A 19 6.40 -3.04 -11.54
N LEU A 20 7.07 -3.30 -10.41
CA LEU A 20 7.47 -2.23 -9.49
C LEU A 20 8.29 -1.15 -10.19
N ALA A 21 9.36 -1.52 -10.92
CA ALA A 21 10.21 -0.56 -11.62
C ALA A 21 9.44 0.28 -12.66
N ARG A 22 8.42 -0.28 -13.31
CA ARG A 22 7.56 0.43 -14.26
C ARG A 22 6.73 1.52 -13.61
N TYR A 23 6.31 1.33 -12.36
CA TYR A 23 5.39 2.23 -11.66
C TYR A 23 6.08 3.17 -10.66
N ASP A 24 7.27 2.82 -10.16
CA ASP A 24 7.92 3.52 -9.04
C ASP A 24 8.31 4.98 -9.35
N GLN A 25 8.54 5.29 -10.62
CA GLN A 25 8.90 6.65 -11.07
C GLN A 25 7.70 7.47 -11.56
N ARG A 26 6.48 6.93 -11.49
CA ARG A 26 5.28 7.61 -11.97
C ARG A 26 4.72 8.54 -10.93
N THR A 27 4.15 9.65 -11.38
CA THR A 27 3.28 10.47 -10.54
C THR A 27 2.02 9.67 -10.15
N LEU A 28 1.34 10.10 -9.08
CA LEU A 28 0.11 9.44 -8.62
C LEU A 28 -0.95 9.32 -9.73
N SER A 29 -1.13 10.37 -10.53
CA SER A 29 -2.09 10.39 -11.64
C SER A 29 -1.71 9.39 -12.75
N GLU A 30 -0.44 9.34 -13.13
CA GLU A 30 0.06 8.37 -14.11
C GLU A 30 -0.05 6.93 -13.59
N LEU A 31 0.27 6.70 -12.31
CA LEU A 31 0.13 5.38 -11.69
C LEU A 31 -1.31 4.90 -11.78
N VAL A 32 -2.27 5.71 -11.30
CA VAL A 32 -3.70 5.34 -11.31
C VAL A 32 -4.20 5.10 -12.75
N PHE A 33 -3.83 5.98 -13.68
CA PHE A 33 -4.25 5.84 -15.08
C PHE A 33 -3.72 4.55 -15.72
N HIS A 34 -2.43 4.26 -15.56
CA HIS A 34 -1.82 3.07 -16.16
C HIS A 34 -2.21 1.78 -15.44
N ALA A 35 -2.32 1.80 -14.12
CA ALA A 35 -2.79 0.66 -13.34
C ALA A 35 -4.18 0.21 -13.81
N LYS A 36 -5.07 1.18 -14.09
CA LYS A 36 -6.40 0.90 -14.65
C LYS A 36 -6.33 0.20 -16.01
N ASN A 37 -5.43 0.63 -16.90
CA ASN A 37 -5.24 0.00 -18.21
C ASN A 37 -4.65 -1.41 -18.10
N ASP A 38 -3.84 -1.66 -17.07
CA ASP A 38 -3.27 -2.97 -16.75
C ASP A 38 -4.25 -3.88 -15.96
N GLY A 39 -5.50 -3.44 -15.73
CA GLY A 39 -6.56 -4.22 -15.09
C GLY A 39 -6.73 -3.99 -13.58
N PHE A 40 -5.94 -3.09 -12.98
CA PHE A 40 -6.09 -2.67 -11.58
C PHE A 40 -6.97 -1.41 -11.48
N ASP A 41 -8.27 -1.59 -11.31
CA ASP A 41 -9.23 -0.49 -11.19
C ASP A 41 -9.36 0.03 -9.75
N PHE A 42 -8.56 1.04 -9.40
CA PHE A 42 -8.62 1.78 -8.12
C PHE A 42 -8.41 3.28 -8.31
N SER A 43 -8.85 4.09 -7.34
CA SER A 43 -8.66 5.54 -7.32
C SER A 43 -7.43 5.94 -6.50
N ALA A 44 -7.03 7.21 -6.62
CA ALA A 44 -6.02 7.80 -5.73
C ALA A 44 -6.44 7.73 -4.24
N TRP A 45 -7.74 7.83 -3.96
CA TRP A 45 -8.29 7.70 -2.61
C TRP A 45 -8.15 6.28 -2.08
N ASP A 46 -8.51 5.27 -2.88
CA ASP A 46 -8.36 3.86 -2.50
C ASP A 46 -6.88 3.55 -2.21
N LEU A 47 -5.97 4.06 -3.05
CA LEU A 47 -4.53 3.88 -2.86
C LEU A 47 -4.05 4.51 -1.54
N ALA A 48 -4.46 5.75 -1.26
CA ALA A 48 -4.11 6.44 -0.02
C ALA A 48 -4.64 5.72 1.23
N GLU A 49 -5.90 5.25 1.17
CA GLU A 49 -6.54 4.49 2.25
C GLU A 49 -5.79 3.20 2.56
N VAL A 50 -5.50 2.36 1.56
CA VAL A 50 -4.78 1.10 1.78
C VAL A 50 -3.33 1.36 2.21
N SER A 51 -2.66 2.36 1.64
CA SER A 51 -1.30 2.75 2.04
C SER A 51 -1.24 3.13 3.51
N GLY A 52 -2.15 4.00 3.98
CA GLY A 52 -2.21 4.40 5.37
C GLY A 52 -2.48 3.23 6.32
N ARG A 53 -3.33 2.26 5.93
CA ARG A 53 -3.57 1.05 6.72
C ARG A 53 -2.34 0.15 6.81
N ILE A 54 -1.60 -0.02 5.72
CA ILE A 54 -0.32 -0.75 5.71
C ILE A 54 0.67 -0.08 6.65
N GLU A 55 0.83 1.24 6.56
CA GLU A 55 1.76 1.99 7.40
C GLU A 55 1.37 1.93 8.89
N ALA A 56 0.10 2.12 9.21
CA ALA A 56 -0.41 1.99 10.57
C ALA A 56 -0.19 0.58 11.14
N SER A 57 -0.45 -0.46 10.33
CA SER A 57 -0.17 -1.86 10.70
C SER A 57 1.32 -2.07 10.98
N VAL A 58 2.20 -1.54 10.14
CA VAL A 58 3.64 -1.61 10.36
C VAL A 58 4.02 -0.95 11.69
N ILE A 59 3.58 0.29 11.91
CA ILE A 59 3.93 1.05 13.11
C ILE A 59 3.45 0.32 14.37
N LEU A 60 2.16 -0.04 14.41
CA LEU A 60 1.52 -0.56 15.60
C LEU A 60 1.84 -2.04 15.85
N ALA A 61 1.74 -2.88 14.82
CA ALA A 61 1.81 -4.33 14.97
C ALA A 61 3.23 -4.89 14.73
N LYS A 62 3.96 -4.36 13.75
CA LYS A 62 5.28 -4.90 13.39
C LYS A 62 6.42 -4.23 14.14
N ASP A 63 6.41 -2.90 14.23
CA ASP A 63 7.45 -2.10 14.89
C ASP A 63 7.13 -1.81 16.36
N ARG A 64 5.87 -1.96 16.79
CA ARG A 64 5.40 -1.66 18.16
C ARG A 64 5.77 -0.23 18.60
N ASP A 65 5.66 0.70 17.67
CA ASP A 65 5.87 2.12 17.86
C ASP A 65 4.54 2.84 18.15
N PRO A 66 4.56 3.98 18.86
CA PRO A 66 3.40 4.86 18.91
C PRO A 66 3.09 5.40 17.50
N PHE A 67 1.80 5.54 17.18
CA PHE A 67 1.35 6.13 15.92
C PHE A 67 1.39 7.66 16.01
N ASP A 68 2.61 8.20 15.99
CA ASP A 68 2.90 9.63 16.01
C ASP A 68 4.12 9.96 15.14
N GLY A 69 4.56 11.23 15.14
CA GLY A 69 5.70 11.69 14.35
C GLY A 69 7.07 11.09 14.75
N SER A 70 7.15 10.33 15.84
CA SER A 70 8.37 9.67 16.30
C SER A 70 8.54 8.25 15.74
N ALA A 71 7.52 7.69 15.08
CA ALA A 71 7.55 6.33 14.57
C ALA A 71 8.74 6.11 13.62
N ARG A 72 9.45 4.98 13.80
CA ARG A 72 10.67 4.69 13.04
C ARG A 72 10.41 4.55 11.54
N LEU A 73 9.18 4.19 11.17
CA LEU A 73 8.74 4.02 9.80
C LEU A 73 8.95 5.29 8.96
N TRP A 74 8.64 6.47 9.50
CA TRP A 74 8.74 7.75 8.76
C TRP A 74 10.16 8.04 8.27
N ARG A 75 11.17 7.69 9.08
CA ARG A 75 12.58 7.84 8.68
C ARG A 75 12.97 6.91 7.53
N ARG A 76 12.26 5.79 7.34
CA ARG A 76 12.50 4.85 6.23
C ARG A 76 11.89 5.31 4.90
N MET A 77 11.00 6.31 4.93
CA MET A 77 10.38 6.89 3.74
C MET A 77 11.29 7.93 3.06
N TRP A 78 12.17 8.59 3.82
CA TRP A 78 12.98 9.70 3.33
C TRP A 78 13.93 9.29 2.20
N GLY A 79 13.94 10.06 1.11
CA GLY A 79 14.80 9.84 -0.05
C GLY A 79 14.41 8.64 -0.93
N ARG A 80 13.21 8.07 -0.74
CA ARG A 80 12.71 6.94 -1.52
C ARG A 80 11.46 7.33 -2.31
N TYR A 81 11.28 6.72 -3.47
CA TYR A 81 9.99 6.78 -4.16
C TYR A 81 8.92 6.10 -3.32
N HIS A 82 7.74 6.72 -3.27
CA HIS A 82 6.68 6.33 -2.36
C HIS A 82 6.21 4.89 -2.62
N LEU A 83 6.06 4.48 -3.88
CA LEU A 83 5.60 3.14 -4.23
C LEU A 83 6.61 2.06 -3.80
N GLY A 84 7.89 2.24 -4.10
CA GLY A 84 8.95 1.31 -3.71
C GLY A 84 9.06 1.18 -2.19
N TYR A 85 8.89 2.27 -1.45
CA TYR A 85 8.81 2.24 0.00
C TYR A 85 7.57 1.48 0.50
N LEU A 86 6.40 1.70 -0.09
CA LEU A 86 5.15 1.01 0.30
C LEU A 86 5.25 -0.48 0.01
N VAL A 87 5.75 -0.86 -1.15
CA VAL A 87 5.92 -2.26 -1.56
C VAL A 87 6.92 -2.99 -0.65
N GLU A 88 7.92 -2.28 -0.10
CA GLU A 88 8.75 -2.82 0.98
C GLU A 88 7.97 -3.06 2.28
N GLN A 89 7.02 -2.20 2.64
CA GLN A 89 6.15 -2.45 3.79
C GLN A 89 5.16 -3.59 3.54
N VAL A 90 4.68 -3.75 2.31
CA VAL A 90 3.84 -4.87 1.88
C VAL A 90 4.59 -6.20 2.06
N ARG A 91 5.90 -6.27 1.80
CA ARG A 91 6.74 -7.47 2.05
C ARG A 91 6.78 -7.91 3.51
N ARG A 92 6.46 -7.02 4.45
CA ARG A 92 6.41 -7.33 5.90
C ARG A 92 5.12 -8.02 6.33
N HIS A 93 4.19 -8.24 5.39
CA HIS A 93 2.89 -8.84 5.64
C HIS A 93 2.71 -10.14 4.86
N SER A 94 2.03 -11.11 5.47
CA SER A 94 1.44 -12.23 4.73
C SER A 94 0.23 -11.75 3.92
N ASP A 95 -0.23 -12.57 2.97
CA ASP A 95 -1.43 -12.24 2.19
C ASP A 95 -2.68 -12.16 3.07
N ASP A 96 -2.80 -13.01 4.09
CA ASP A 96 -3.91 -12.99 5.05
C ASP A 96 -3.92 -11.69 5.87
N GLU A 97 -2.74 -11.25 6.33
CA GLU A 97 -2.61 -9.97 7.04
C GLU A 97 -3.03 -8.81 6.14
N LEU A 98 -2.61 -8.80 4.87
CA LEU A 98 -3.02 -7.77 3.90
C LEU A 98 -4.53 -7.77 3.67
N THR A 99 -5.15 -8.94 3.50
CA THR A 99 -6.61 -9.05 3.33
C THR A 99 -7.36 -8.51 4.55
N ALA A 100 -6.89 -8.86 5.75
CA ALA A 100 -7.52 -8.42 7.00
C ALA A 100 -7.52 -6.89 7.16
N LEU A 101 -6.49 -6.19 6.64
CA LEU A 101 -6.42 -4.73 6.70
C LEU A 101 -7.57 -4.02 5.97
N ILE A 102 -8.10 -4.61 4.90
CA ILE A 102 -9.20 -3.98 4.14
C ILE A 102 -10.58 -4.42 4.63
N ALA A 103 -10.68 -5.58 5.27
CA ALA A 103 -11.93 -6.14 5.80
C ALA A 103 -12.54 -5.33 6.97
N THR A 104 -11.71 -4.63 7.76
CA THR A 104 -12.10 -3.96 9.02
C THR A 104 -13.14 -2.83 8.87
N ARG A 105 -13.57 -2.50 7.65
CA ARG A 105 -14.61 -1.49 7.38
C ARG A 105 -15.96 -2.07 6.94
N GLN A 106 -16.02 -3.34 6.53
CA GLN A 106 -17.27 -3.96 6.08
C GLN A 106 -18.24 -4.26 7.25
N GLU A 107 -17.72 -4.47 8.45
CA GLU A 107 -18.53 -4.78 9.64
C GLU A 107 -19.13 -3.53 10.33
N ALA A 108 -18.60 -2.33 10.08
CA ALA A 108 -19.13 -1.09 10.67
C ALA A 108 -20.32 -0.47 9.92
N ALA A 109 -20.74 -1.08 8.81
CA ALA A 109 -21.83 -0.62 7.96
C ALA A 109 -22.94 -1.67 7.75
N SER A 110 -22.97 -2.72 8.58
CA SER A 110 -24.02 -3.75 8.60
C SER A 110 -24.89 -3.63 9.85
#